data_AF-A0A2X3GDW7-F1
#
_entry.id   AF-A0A2X3GDW7-F1
#
_cell.length_a   1.000
_cell.length_b   1.000
_cell.length_c   1.000
_cell.angle_alpha   90.00
_cell.angle_beta   90.00
_cell.angle_gamma   90.00
#
_symmetry.space_group_name_H-M   'P 1'
#
loop_
_entity.id
_entity.type
_entity.pdbx_description
1 polymer ?
#
loop_
_entity_poly.entity_id
_entity_poly.type
_entity_poly.pdbx_seq_one_letter_code
_entity_poly.pdbx_strand_id
1 'polypeptide(L)'
;MSHAQQVPASGATSAPVALALNEQSDTVYAVTRAITRYGITTDAPNKWRYFLDSVEVHLPPFWEQHINDENSVELIPTDSLPLVITLNGHSLSDYRQEAQSYALERASATQASIRGEESEQVELRQIRRETPEEHALNRPDGLREAILIVASFLFFYFSLIGPAVFTPWLVAAGLLLLAAGLWGIYAPPRRAALREIHCLRGVPKRWGLFGENDQEQINNISLGIIDLIYPRHWQPWIAQDLGQQTDIDIYLNRHVARQGRYLSLHDEVKNFPLQYWLRSAIIAAGALVVVIMLWASVPLNMPFKFTLSWLKGAQTIEATTVSQLEKSPCAHWRYAAPDRYRDV
;
A
#
# COMPACT_ATOMS: atom_id res chain seq x y z
N MET A 1 22.33 -5.59 58.26
CA MET A 1 21.45 -6.56 57.58
C MET A 1 20.35 -5.76 56.91
N SER A 2 20.59 -5.49 55.63
CA SER A 2 19.83 -4.59 54.76
C SER A 2 18.85 -5.41 53.94
N HIS A 3 17.55 -5.27 54.21
CA HIS A 3 16.51 -5.84 53.35
C HIS A 3 16.18 -4.84 52.24
N ALA A 4 16.61 -5.18 51.04
CA ALA A 4 16.18 -4.55 49.80
C ALA A 4 14.69 -4.89 49.57
N GLN A 5 13.84 -3.88 49.51
CA GLN A 5 12.42 -4.05 49.19
C GLN A 5 12.25 -3.90 47.67
N GLN A 6 11.98 -5.03 47.03
CA GLN A 6 11.66 -5.14 45.61
C GLN A 6 10.41 -4.31 45.28
N VAL A 7 10.52 -3.46 44.26
CA VAL A 7 9.40 -2.80 43.60
C VAL A 7 8.78 -3.80 42.62
N PRO A 8 7.47 -4.10 42.69
CA PRO A 8 6.82 -4.85 41.63
C PRO A 8 6.50 -3.92 40.45
N ALA A 9 6.93 -4.34 39.26
CA ALA A 9 6.44 -3.81 38.00
C ALA A 9 5.02 -4.33 37.77
N SER A 10 4.04 -3.42 37.68
CA SER A 10 2.68 -3.76 37.25
C SER A 10 2.10 -2.60 36.44
N GLY A 11 1.99 -2.82 35.13
CA GLY A 11 1.05 -2.10 34.28
C GLY A 11 -0.36 -2.53 34.62
N ALA A 12 -1.04 -1.73 35.43
CA ALA A 12 -2.48 -1.76 35.61
C ALA A 12 -2.89 -0.40 36.19
N THR A 13 -3.87 0.25 35.58
CA THR A 13 -4.60 1.43 36.06
C THR A 13 -4.73 1.39 37.58
N SER A 14 -4.01 2.25 38.31
CA SER A 14 -4.22 2.41 39.75
C SER A 14 -5.65 2.88 39.94
N ALA A 15 -6.50 2.04 40.54
CA ALA A 15 -7.87 2.38 40.93
C ALA A 15 -7.89 3.69 41.75
N PRO A 16 -9.00 4.45 41.74
CA PRO A 16 -9.14 5.63 42.59
C PRO A 16 -8.79 5.25 44.04
N VAL A 17 -7.94 6.05 44.68
CA VAL A 17 -7.56 5.81 46.08
C VAL A 17 -8.82 6.01 46.92
N ALA A 18 -9.45 4.90 47.33
CA ALA A 18 -10.56 4.93 48.25
C ALA A 18 -10.00 5.25 49.64
N LEU A 19 -10.26 6.47 50.13
CA LEU A 19 -9.88 6.87 51.47
C LEU A 19 -10.81 6.16 52.47
N ALA A 20 -10.27 5.24 53.25
CA ALA A 20 -10.98 4.57 54.34
C ALA A 20 -10.81 5.37 55.64
N LEU A 21 -11.93 5.65 56.31
CA LEU A 21 -11.97 6.40 57.57
C LEU A 21 -11.46 5.51 58.73
N ASN A 22 -10.62 6.07 59.61
CA ASN A 22 -10.07 5.40 60.80
C ASN A 22 -10.83 5.82 62.07
N GLU A 23 -10.58 5.18 63.21
CA GLU A 23 -11.04 5.54 64.57
C GLU A 23 -10.64 6.96 65.00
N GLN A 24 -9.61 7.55 64.38
CA GLN A 24 -9.19 8.94 64.59
C GLN A 24 -9.87 9.94 63.65
N SER A 25 -10.74 9.47 62.75
CA SER A 25 -11.42 10.33 61.78
C SER A 25 -12.45 11.28 62.40
N ASP A 26 -12.76 11.11 63.69
CA ASP A 26 -13.67 11.99 64.45
C ASP A 26 -12.95 13.23 65.02
N THR A 27 -11.61 13.27 64.97
CA THR A 27 -10.83 14.44 65.41
C THR A 27 -10.38 15.28 64.21
N VAL A 28 -10.85 16.52 64.17
CA VAL A 28 -10.46 17.51 63.16
C VAL A 28 -9.22 18.27 63.63
N TYR A 29 -8.20 18.33 62.79
CA TYR A 29 -7.00 19.14 63.04
C TYR A 29 -7.03 20.39 62.17
N ALA A 30 -7.02 21.57 62.78
CA ALA A 30 -6.90 22.85 62.08
C ALA A 30 -5.43 23.28 62.03
N VAL A 31 -4.90 23.53 60.83
CA VAL A 31 -3.50 23.87 60.59
C VAL A 31 -3.40 24.99 59.56
N THR A 32 -2.64 26.04 59.87
CA THR A 32 -2.35 27.12 58.91
C THR A 32 -1.00 26.89 58.25
N ARG A 33 -0.98 26.46 56.97
CA ARG A 33 0.26 26.11 56.23
C ARG A 33 0.18 26.40 54.73
N ALA A 34 1.33 26.52 54.10
CA ALA A 34 1.46 26.59 52.65
C ALA A 34 1.25 25.20 52.01
N ILE A 35 0.55 25.16 50.87
CA ILE A 35 0.31 23.93 50.11
C ILE A 35 1.26 23.91 48.91
N THR A 36 2.07 22.86 48.79
CA THR A 36 2.96 22.67 47.63
C THR A 36 2.41 21.62 46.68
N ARG A 37 2.57 21.87 45.37
CA ARG A 37 2.04 21.02 44.30
C ARG A 37 3.17 20.35 43.54
N TYR A 38 3.13 19.02 43.45
CA TYR A 38 4.04 18.25 42.60
C TYR A 38 3.26 17.53 41.50
N GLY A 39 3.67 17.74 40.25
CA GLY A 39 3.18 16.98 39.10
C GLY A 39 3.95 15.67 38.95
N ILE A 40 3.24 14.58 38.68
CA ILE A 40 3.87 13.30 38.33
C ILE A 40 3.95 13.24 36.81
N THR A 41 5.12 13.00 36.23
CA THR A 41 5.33 12.94 34.77
C THR A 41 4.79 11.66 34.13
N THR A 42 3.88 10.93 34.78
CA THR A 42 3.42 9.61 34.35
C THR A 42 1.96 9.63 33.93
N ASP A 43 1.74 9.40 32.63
CA ASP A 43 0.58 8.91 31.86
C ASP A 43 -0.85 9.43 32.12
N ALA A 44 -1.09 10.32 33.09
CA ALA A 44 -2.37 11.00 33.28
C ALA A 44 -2.14 12.52 33.32
N PRO A 45 -2.53 13.29 32.28
CA PRO A 45 -2.16 14.69 32.13
C PRO A 45 -2.73 15.67 33.19
N ASN A 46 -3.43 15.21 34.23
CA ASN A 46 -4.06 16.05 35.24
C ASN A 46 -4.05 15.46 36.67
N LYS A 47 -3.02 14.67 37.05
CA LYS A 47 -2.91 14.12 38.41
C LYS A 47 -1.83 14.86 39.22
N TRP A 48 -2.29 15.74 40.11
CA TRP A 48 -1.43 16.50 41.03
C TRP A 48 -1.36 15.83 42.41
N ARG A 49 -0.20 15.91 43.07
CA ARG A 49 -0.03 15.52 44.48
C ARG A 49 0.18 16.78 45.32
N TYR A 50 -0.55 16.89 46.42
CA TYR A 50 -0.53 18.04 47.31
C TYR A 50 0.21 17.70 48.59
N PHE A 51 1.08 18.60 49.04
CA PHE A 51 1.83 18.42 50.27
C PHE A 51 1.64 19.62 51.20
N LEU A 52 1.35 19.31 52.46
CA LEU A 52 1.40 20.25 53.58
C LEU A 52 2.78 20.09 54.25
N ASP A 53 3.70 21.02 54.01
CA ASP A 53 5.14 20.90 54.31
C ASP A 53 5.78 19.62 53.72
N SER A 54 5.69 18.51 54.46
CA SER A 54 6.31 17.22 54.15
C SER A 54 5.31 16.06 54.15
N VAL A 55 4.03 16.33 54.43
CA VAL A 55 2.96 15.32 54.50
C VAL A 55 2.11 15.40 53.24
N GLU A 56 1.95 14.27 52.55
CA GLU A 56 1.06 14.18 51.41
C GLU A 56 -0.40 14.21 51.87
N VAL A 57 -1.18 15.13 51.30
CA VAL A 57 -2.60 15.32 51.59
C VAL A 57 -3.41 15.09 50.32
N HIS A 58 -4.61 14.53 50.48
CA HIS A 58 -5.56 14.43 49.37
C HIS A 58 -6.40 15.70 49.30
N LEU A 59 -6.16 16.54 48.29
CA LEU A 59 -6.96 17.73 48.01
C LEU A 59 -7.88 17.47 46.80
N PRO A 60 -9.19 17.74 46.93
CA PRO A 60 -10.09 17.74 45.79
C PRO A 60 -9.67 18.76 44.70
N PRO A 61 -9.80 18.42 43.39
CA PRO A 61 -9.29 19.27 42.30
C PRO A 61 -9.89 20.68 42.20
N PHE A 62 -11.08 20.92 42.74
CA PHE A 62 -11.75 22.23 42.65
C PHE A 62 -11.19 23.29 43.60
N TRP A 63 -10.47 22.85 44.63
CA TRP A 63 -9.79 23.76 45.56
C TRP A 63 -8.44 24.25 45.04
N GLU A 64 -7.99 23.78 43.88
CA GLU A 64 -6.77 24.25 43.21
C GLU A 64 -6.71 25.77 43.05
N GLN A 65 -7.85 26.40 42.71
CA GLN A 65 -7.94 27.85 42.50
C GLN A 65 -7.98 28.67 43.80
N HIS A 66 -8.19 28.02 44.95
CA HIS A 66 -8.34 28.67 46.26
C HIS A 66 -7.09 28.52 47.14
N ILE A 67 -5.98 28.02 46.57
CA ILE A 67 -4.68 27.90 47.24
C ILE A 67 -4.00 29.27 47.25
N ASN A 68 -3.75 29.80 48.44
CA ASN A 68 -2.97 30.99 48.69
C ASN A 68 -1.59 30.63 49.29
N ASP A 69 -0.74 31.62 49.54
CA ASP A 69 0.57 31.42 50.17
C ASP A 69 0.44 30.89 51.62
N GLU A 70 -0.56 31.37 52.36
CA GLU A 70 -0.94 30.85 53.68
C GLU A 70 -2.38 30.32 53.62
N ASN A 71 -2.57 29.03 53.91
CA ASN A 71 -3.89 28.41 53.89
C ASN A 71 -4.29 27.91 55.27
N SER A 72 -5.50 28.24 55.72
CA SER A 72 -6.12 27.61 56.89
C SER A 72 -6.79 26.30 56.44
N VAL A 73 -6.24 25.17 56.85
CA VAL A 73 -6.64 23.84 56.41
C VAL A 73 -7.16 23.04 57.61
N GLU A 74 -8.36 22.51 57.51
CA GLU A 74 -8.83 21.49 58.45
C GLU A 74 -8.72 20.11 57.79
N LEU A 75 -8.07 19.19 58.49
CA LEU A 75 -7.77 17.85 58.01
C LEU A 75 -8.26 16.78 58.98
N ILE A 76 -8.69 15.67 58.39
CA ILE A 76 -9.08 14.45 59.10
C ILE A 76 -8.07 13.35 58.73
N PRO A 77 -7.47 12.66 59.71
CA PRO A 77 -6.60 11.52 59.43
C PRO A 77 -7.43 10.36 58.87
N THR A 78 -6.97 9.79 57.75
CA THR A 78 -7.52 8.54 57.19
C THR A 78 -6.44 7.47 57.19
N ASP A 79 -6.80 6.21 56.90
CA ASP A 79 -5.86 5.08 56.94
C ASP A 79 -4.65 5.20 56.00
N SER A 80 -4.76 6.01 54.94
CA SER A 80 -3.71 6.14 53.93
C SER A 80 -3.16 7.55 53.82
N LEU A 81 -4.02 8.55 53.70
CA LEU A 81 -3.64 9.95 53.44
C LEU A 81 -4.62 10.89 54.17
N PRO A 82 -4.15 11.90 54.92
CA PRO A 82 -5.06 12.88 55.53
C PRO A 82 -5.93 13.56 54.46
N LEU A 83 -7.24 13.61 54.73
CA LEU A 83 -8.23 14.24 53.86
C LEU A 83 -8.48 15.67 54.33
N VAL A 84 -8.36 16.63 53.43
CA VAL A 84 -8.71 18.03 53.70
C VAL A 84 -10.23 18.18 53.61
N ILE A 85 -10.84 18.71 54.68
CA ILE A 85 -12.29 18.93 54.78
C ILE A 85 -12.69 20.40 54.66
N THR A 86 -11.81 21.32 55.04
CA THR A 86 -12.00 22.75 54.80
C THR A 86 -10.69 23.40 54.37
N LEU A 87 -10.80 24.35 53.45
CA LEU A 87 -9.70 25.15 52.94
C LEU A 87 -10.13 26.62 52.92
N ASN A 88 -9.45 27.48 53.69
CA ASN A 88 -9.66 28.93 53.68
C ASN A 88 -11.13 29.35 53.90
N GLY A 89 -11.84 28.63 54.76
CA GLY A 89 -13.26 28.89 55.05
C GLY A 89 -14.26 28.23 54.09
N HIS A 90 -13.79 27.54 53.03
CA HIS A 90 -14.63 26.73 52.17
C HIS A 90 -14.73 25.30 52.72
N SER A 91 -15.96 24.82 52.92
CA SER A 91 -16.22 23.48 53.45
C SER A 91 -16.47 22.47 52.33
N LEU A 92 -16.10 21.21 52.55
CA LEU A 92 -16.41 20.11 51.62
C LEU A 92 -17.93 19.93 51.43
N SER A 93 -18.76 20.35 52.40
CA SER A 93 -20.23 20.29 52.30
C SER A 93 -20.79 21.22 51.23
N ASP A 94 -20.20 22.41 51.05
CA ASP A 94 -20.64 23.40 50.07
C ASP A 94 -20.50 22.86 48.64
N TYR A 95 -19.52 21.99 48.41
CA TYR A 95 -19.33 21.27 47.15
C TYR A 95 -20.56 20.45 46.75
N ARG A 96 -21.31 19.84 47.68
CA ARG A 96 -22.47 19.01 47.28
C ARG A 96 -23.59 19.86 46.66
N GLN A 97 -23.68 21.12 47.07
CA GLN A 97 -24.61 22.10 46.51
C GLN A 97 -24.06 22.71 45.22
N GLU A 98 -22.78 23.10 45.21
CA GLU A 98 -22.15 23.67 44.02
C GLU A 98 -21.99 22.67 42.88
N ALA A 99 -21.65 21.41 43.13
CA ALA A 99 -21.59 20.36 42.11
C ALA A 99 -22.96 20.08 41.47
N GLN A 100 -24.05 20.24 42.22
CA GLN A 100 -25.41 20.19 41.66
C GLN A 100 -25.68 21.40 40.78
N SER A 101 -25.22 22.59 41.18
CA SER A 101 -25.27 23.82 40.37
C SER A 101 -24.42 23.71 39.11
N TYR A 102 -23.15 23.24 39.17
CA TYR A 102 -22.28 22.98 38.02
C TYR A 102 -22.77 21.83 37.13
N ALA A 103 -23.56 20.88 37.66
CA ALA A 103 -24.21 19.84 36.85
C ALA A 103 -25.45 20.38 36.12
N LEU A 104 -26.24 21.25 36.75
CA LEU A 104 -27.35 21.98 36.13
C LEU A 104 -26.86 23.04 35.13
N GLU A 105 -25.74 23.69 35.41
CA GLU A 105 -25.12 24.73 34.57
C GLU A 105 -24.26 24.12 33.45
N ARG A 106 -23.75 22.88 33.59
CA ARG A 106 -23.22 22.08 32.46
C ARG A 106 -24.28 21.72 31.42
N ALA A 107 -25.57 21.74 31.76
CA ALA A 107 -26.65 21.62 30.77
C ALA A 107 -27.03 22.97 30.13
N SER A 108 -26.50 24.07 30.68
CA SER A 108 -26.65 25.44 30.19
C SER A 108 -25.28 26.04 29.85
N ALA A 109 -24.36 25.21 29.37
CA ALA A 109 -23.26 25.70 28.58
C ALA A 109 -23.91 26.40 27.39
N THR A 110 -23.91 27.74 27.44
CA THR A 110 -23.98 28.60 26.27
C THR A 110 -23.28 27.84 25.18
N GLN A 111 -24.04 27.44 24.16
CA GLN A 111 -23.52 26.83 22.97
C GLN A 111 -22.45 27.79 22.47
N ALA A 112 -21.20 27.53 22.85
CA ALA A 112 -20.11 27.73 21.94
C ALA A 112 -20.66 27.12 20.68
N SER A 113 -20.89 27.93 19.67
CA SER A 113 -21.05 27.43 18.34
C SER A 113 -19.72 26.72 18.04
N ILE A 114 -19.63 25.46 18.49
CA ILE A 114 -19.14 24.38 17.69
C ILE A 114 -20.05 24.47 16.47
N ARG A 115 -19.68 25.40 15.59
CA ARG A 115 -19.96 25.31 14.18
C ARG A 115 -19.69 23.86 13.92
N GLY A 116 -20.75 23.08 13.64
CA GLY A 116 -20.51 21.77 13.08
C GLY A 116 -19.49 22.04 12.00
N GLU A 117 -18.27 21.51 12.17
CA GLU A 117 -17.51 21.13 10.99
C GLU A 117 -18.59 20.44 10.16
N GLU A 118 -18.98 21.08 9.05
CA GLU A 118 -19.81 20.42 8.06
C GLU A 118 -19.18 19.07 7.93
N SER A 119 -19.87 18.09 8.50
CA SER A 119 -19.29 16.79 8.79
C SER A 119 -18.57 16.39 7.54
N GLU A 120 -17.31 15.98 7.66
CA GLU A 120 -16.58 15.30 6.59
C GLU A 120 -17.34 14.00 6.29
N GLN A 121 -18.56 14.14 5.77
CA GLN A 121 -19.46 13.12 5.34
C GLN A 121 -18.85 12.67 4.04
N VAL A 122 -17.93 11.73 4.19
CA VAL A 122 -17.47 10.90 3.10
C VAL A 122 -18.67 10.05 2.72
N GLU A 123 -19.42 10.50 1.74
CA GLU A 123 -20.57 9.78 1.22
C GLU A 123 -20.05 8.66 0.32
N LEU A 124 -20.32 7.41 0.69
CA LEU A 124 -20.15 6.29 -0.21
C LEU A 124 -21.25 6.38 -1.27
N ARG A 125 -20.91 6.85 -2.47
CA ARG A 125 -21.88 7.06 -3.54
C ARG A 125 -22.24 5.75 -4.22
N GLN A 126 -21.24 4.97 -4.60
CA GLN A 126 -21.43 3.73 -5.35
C GLN A 126 -20.18 2.85 -5.27
N ILE A 127 -20.35 1.54 -5.32
CA ILE A 127 -19.25 0.60 -5.58
C ILE A 127 -19.28 0.26 -7.07
N ARG A 128 -18.22 0.65 -7.79
CA ARG A 128 -18.03 0.34 -9.22
C ARG A 128 -16.99 -0.77 -9.35
N ARG A 129 -17.07 -1.54 -10.43
CA ARG A 129 -15.98 -2.44 -10.82
C ARG A 129 -14.91 -1.68 -11.62
N GLU A 130 -13.67 -2.16 -11.52
CA GLU A 130 -12.53 -1.70 -12.31
C GLU A 130 -12.84 -1.74 -13.82
N THR A 131 -12.40 -0.73 -14.56
CA THR A 131 -12.47 -0.72 -16.02
C THR A 131 -11.37 -1.60 -16.63
N PRO A 132 -11.53 -2.12 -17.86
CA PRO A 132 -10.50 -2.96 -18.47
C PRO A 132 -9.15 -2.22 -18.63
N GLU A 133 -9.16 -0.90 -18.79
CA GLU A 133 -7.98 -0.05 -18.89
C GLU A 133 -7.25 0.06 -17.54
N GLU A 134 -7.99 0.33 -16.46
CA GLU A 134 -7.45 0.31 -15.08
C GLU A 134 -6.90 -1.07 -14.72
N HIS A 135 -7.59 -2.14 -15.14
CA HIS A 135 -7.15 -3.51 -14.93
C HIS A 135 -5.85 -3.86 -15.66
N ALA A 136 -5.64 -3.29 -16.85
CA ALA A 136 -4.43 -3.52 -17.64
C ALA A 136 -3.18 -2.99 -16.91
N LEU A 137 -3.30 -1.88 -16.17
CA LEU A 137 -2.20 -1.31 -15.39
C LEU A 137 -1.81 -2.20 -14.20
N ASN A 138 -2.80 -2.81 -13.54
CA ASN A 138 -2.61 -3.70 -12.41
C ASN A 138 -2.21 -5.13 -12.79
N ARG A 139 -2.33 -5.51 -14.07
CA ARG A 139 -1.98 -6.87 -14.52
C ARG A 139 -0.46 -7.02 -14.46
N PRO A 140 0.09 -8.00 -13.70
CA PRO A 140 1.52 -8.28 -13.72
C PRO A 140 1.95 -8.54 -15.16
N ASP A 141 3.17 -8.12 -15.50
CA ASP A 141 3.79 -8.45 -16.79
C ASP A 141 3.49 -9.91 -17.12
N GLY A 142 2.80 -10.12 -18.24
CA GLY A 142 2.29 -11.37 -18.80
C GLY A 142 3.42 -12.29 -19.25
N LEU A 143 4.33 -12.50 -18.32
CA LEU A 143 5.52 -13.31 -18.36
C LEU A 143 5.11 -14.77 -18.39
N ARG A 144 3.99 -15.12 -17.75
CA ARG A 144 3.41 -16.47 -17.83
C ARG A 144 3.06 -16.83 -19.28
N GLU A 145 2.37 -15.94 -19.98
CA GLU A 145 1.99 -16.11 -21.38
C GLU A 145 3.23 -16.17 -22.30
N ALA A 146 4.22 -15.30 -22.04
CA ALA A 146 5.49 -15.33 -22.76
C ALA A 146 6.26 -16.65 -22.54
N ILE A 147 6.34 -17.15 -21.31
CA ILE A 147 6.97 -18.44 -20.99
C ILE A 147 6.25 -19.59 -21.71
N LEU A 148 4.92 -19.59 -21.76
CA LEU A 148 4.16 -20.63 -22.47
C LEU A 148 4.50 -20.67 -23.96
N ILE A 149 4.65 -19.51 -24.60
CA ILE A 149 5.05 -19.40 -26.01
C ILE A 149 6.49 -19.89 -26.22
N VAL A 150 7.42 -19.47 -25.36
CA VAL A 150 8.82 -19.93 -25.43
C VAL A 150 8.92 -21.44 -25.19
N ALA A 151 8.19 -21.97 -24.22
CA ALA A 151 8.11 -23.41 -23.96
C ALA A 151 7.56 -24.17 -25.17
N SER A 152 6.52 -23.65 -25.84
CA SER A 152 6.00 -24.23 -27.08
C SER A 152 7.08 -24.35 -28.16
N PHE A 153 7.89 -23.30 -28.37
CA PHE A 153 9.00 -23.35 -29.33
C PHE A 153 10.07 -24.40 -28.96
N LEU A 154 10.35 -24.58 -27.67
CA LEU A 154 11.25 -25.65 -27.21
C LEU A 154 10.68 -27.04 -27.49
N PHE A 155 9.38 -27.26 -27.27
CA PHE A 155 8.73 -28.53 -27.59
C PHE A 155 8.78 -28.84 -29.09
N PHE A 156 8.58 -27.83 -29.96
CA PHE A 156 8.75 -28.00 -31.40
C PHE A 156 10.20 -28.35 -31.77
N TYR A 157 11.18 -27.71 -31.15
CA TYR A 157 12.59 -28.05 -31.35
C TYR A 157 12.89 -29.50 -30.94
N PHE A 158 12.44 -29.94 -29.76
CA PHE A 158 12.62 -31.34 -29.31
C PHE A 158 11.89 -32.33 -30.22
N SER A 159 10.75 -31.96 -30.80
CA SER A 159 10.04 -32.82 -31.75
C SER A 159 10.83 -33.08 -33.05
N LEU A 160 11.75 -32.18 -33.42
CA LEU A 160 12.63 -32.31 -34.59
C LEU A 160 13.82 -33.26 -34.37
N ILE A 161 14.33 -33.32 -33.13
CA ILE A 161 15.56 -34.06 -32.79
C ILE A 161 15.24 -35.40 -32.13
N GLY A 162 14.10 -35.50 -31.44
CA GLY A 162 13.71 -36.67 -30.68
C GLY A 162 13.28 -37.87 -31.55
N PRO A 163 13.10 -39.05 -30.93
CA PRO A 163 12.62 -40.24 -31.63
C PRO A 163 11.23 -40.05 -32.23
N ALA A 164 11.03 -40.55 -33.46
CA ALA A 164 9.79 -40.38 -34.24
C ALA A 164 8.50 -40.83 -33.51
N VAL A 165 8.61 -41.77 -32.57
CA VAL A 165 7.49 -42.28 -31.77
C VAL A 165 6.87 -41.20 -30.87
N PHE A 166 7.69 -40.26 -30.36
CA PHE A 166 7.23 -39.18 -29.49
C PHE A 166 6.87 -37.89 -30.23
N THR A 167 7.23 -37.76 -31.51
CA THR A 167 6.95 -36.58 -32.34
C THR A 167 5.49 -36.12 -32.31
N PRO A 168 4.45 -36.97 -32.51
CA PRO A 168 3.07 -36.49 -32.50
C PRO A 168 2.65 -35.95 -31.12
N TRP A 169 3.15 -36.55 -30.03
CA TRP A 169 2.84 -36.12 -28.67
C TRP A 169 3.53 -34.79 -28.33
N LEU A 170 4.79 -34.62 -28.73
CA LEU A 170 5.53 -33.37 -28.53
C LEU A 170 4.93 -32.22 -29.36
N VAL A 171 4.53 -32.48 -30.61
CA VAL A 171 3.85 -31.48 -31.46
C VAL A 171 2.49 -31.11 -30.88
N ALA A 172 1.70 -32.09 -30.43
CA ALA A 172 0.40 -31.84 -29.79
C ALA A 172 0.55 -31.00 -28.51
N ALA A 173 1.54 -31.32 -27.67
CA ALA A 173 1.85 -30.53 -26.48
C ALA A 173 2.30 -29.11 -26.83
N GLY A 174 3.17 -28.95 -27.83
CA GLY A 174 3.63 -27.65 -28.34
C GLY A 174 2.46 -26.78 -28.84
N LEU A 175 1.54 -27.35 -29.62
CA LEU A 175 0.35 -26.66 -30.11
C LEU A 175 -0.60 -26.25 -28.98
N LEU A 176 -0.81 -27.10 -27.98
CA LEU A 176 -1.64 -26.79 -26.81
C LEU A 176 -1.06 -25.61 -26.02
N LEU A 177 0.25 -25.61 -25.78
CA LEU A 177 0.93 -24.51 -25.09
C LEU A 177 0.87 -23.20 -25.89
N LEU A 178 1.01 -23.27 -27.21
CA LEU A 178 0.90 -22.10 -28.09
C LEU A 178 -0.52 -21.53 -28.06
N ALA A 179 -1.54 -22.39 -28.18
CA ALA A 179 -2.93 -21.99 -28.11
C ALA A 179 -3.27 -21.37 -26.74
N ALA A 180 -2.78 -21.96 -25.64
CA ALA A 180 -2.95 -21.41 -24.31
C ALA A 180 -2.25 -20.05 -24.13
N GLY A 181 -1.04 -19.89 -24.68
CA GLY A 181 -0.30 -18.62 -24.67
C GLY A 181 -1.02 -17.52 -25.45
N LEU A 182 -1.48 -17.81 -26.68
CA LEU A 182 -2.26 -16.87 -27.49
C LEU A 182 -3.61 -16.54 -26.85
N TRP A 183 -4.30 -17.55 -26.32
CA TRP A 183 -5.53 -17.33 -25.57
C TRP A 183 -5.30 -16.41 -24.38
N GLY A 184 -4.21 -16.58 -23.62
CA GLY A 184 -3.87 -15.70 -22.49
C GLY A 184 -3.65 -14.23 -22.88
N ILE A 185 -3.19 -13.96 -24.11
CA ILE A 185 -2.98 -12.61 -24.65
C ILE A 185 -4.29 -11.96 -25.08
N TYR A 186 -5.17 -12.70 -25.76
CA TYR A 186 -6.41 -12.16 -26.33
C TYR A 186 -7.64 -12.33 -25.43
N ALA A 187 -7.59 -13.22 -24.43
CA ALA A 187 -8.76 -13.50 -23.61
C ALA A 187 -9.10 -12.29 -22.73
N PRO A 188 -10.38 -11.87 -22.74
CA PRO A 188 -10.83 -10.80 -21.86
C PRO A 188 -10.66 -11.21 -20.40
N PRO A 189 -10.33 -10.26 -19.50
CA PRO A 189 -10.20 -10.56 -18.09
C PRO A 189 -11.51 -11.10 -17.53
N ARG A 190 -11.42 -12.15 -16.70
CA ARG A 190 -12.60 -12.71 -16.03
C ARG A 190 -13.18 -11.65 -15.09
N ARG A 191 -14.50 -11.51 -15.04
CA ARG A 191 -15.22 -10.55 -14.16
C ARG A 191 -14.87 -10.67 -12.67
N ALA A 192 -14.37 -11.83 -12.23
CA ALA A 192 -13.91 -12.07 -10.86
C ALA A 192 -12.49 -11.52 -10.58
N ALA A 193 -11.70 -11.23 -11.61
CA ALA A 193 -10.37 -10.64 -11.47
C ALA A 193 -10.40 -9.11 -11.40
N LEU A 194 -11.53 -8.48 -11.77
CA LEU A 194 -11.72 -7.04 -11.67
C LEU A 194 -11.92 -6.66 -10.21
N ARG A 195 -11.12 -5.73 -9.71
CA ARG A 195 -11.22 -5.25 -8.34
C ARG A 195 -12.41 -4.31 -8.18
N GLU A 196 -12.88 -4.20 -6.94
CA GLU A 196 -13.91 -3.24 -6.56
C GLU A 196 -13.29 -1.89 -6.25
N ILE A 197 -13.90 -0.84 -6.78
CA ILE A 197 -13.52 0.55 -6.61
C ILE A 197 -14.67 1.24 -5.87
N HIS A 198 -14.34 1.89 -4.78
CA HIS A 198 -15.29 2.62 -3.95
C HIS A 198 -15.32 4.07 -4.42
N CYS A 199 -16.45 4.51 -4.94
CA CYS A 199 -16.68 5.90 -5.32
C CYS A 199 -17.12 6.65 -4.05
N LEU A 200 -16.21 7.43 -3.50
CA LEU A 200 -16.42 8.27 -2.33
C LEU A 200 -16.58 9.72 -2.77
N ARG A 201 -17.44 10.47 -2.11
CA ARG A 201 -17.55 11.92 -2.29
C ARG A 201 -17.15 12.60 -1.00
N GLY A 202 -16.24 13.56 -1.06
CA GLY A 202 -15.83 14.33 0.10
C GLY A 202 -14.72 15.33 -0.22
N VAL A 203 -14.17 15.93 0.83
CA VAL A 203 -13.12 16.94 0.71
C VAL A 203 -11.77 16.31 1.09
N PRO A 204 -10.83 16.13 0.14
CA PRO A 204 -9.50 15.66 0.49
C PRO A 204 -8.75 16.78 1.23
N LYS A 205 -8.26 16.47 2.43
CA LYS A 205 -7.46 17.38 3.26
C LYS A 205 -6.02 16.87 3.35
N ARG A 206 -5.07 17.79 3.28
CA ARG A 206 -3.66 17.52 3.59
C ARG A 206 -3.47 17.67 5.08
N TRP A 207 -3.05 16.61 5.74
CA TRP A 207 -2.58 16.72 7.12
C TRP A 207 -1.14 17.23 7.10
N GLY A 208 -0.76 18.10 8.01
CA GLY A 208 0.59 18.66 7.99
C GLY A 208 0.95 19.16 9.38
N LEU A 209 1.97 18.56 9.97
CA LEU A 209 2.72 19.20 11.05
C LEU A 209 3.79 20.04 10.35
N PHE A 210 3.71 21.36 10.54
CA PHE A 210 4.64 22.33 9.94
C PHE A 210 6.09 21.88 10.15
N GLY A 211 6.83 21.70 9.05
CA GLY A 211 8.22 21.24 9.02
C GLY A 211 8.72 21.18 7.59
N GLU A 212 9.94 21.66 7.36
CA GLU A 212 10.64 22.02 6.10
C GLU A 212 10.68 20.98 4.94
N ASN A 213 10.00 19.83 5.04
CA ASN A 213 10.03 18.78 4.01
C ASN A 213 8.65 18.59 3.33
N ASP A 214 8.39 19.38 2.29
CA ASP A 214 7.16 19.31 1.48
C ASP A 214 6.90 17.92 0.88
N GLN A 215 7.94 17.10 0.67
CA GLN A 215 7.83 15.81 -0.01
C GLN A 215 7.24 14.68 0.85
N GLU A 216 7.43 14.71 2.17
CA GLU A 216 6.77 13.75 3.08
C GLU A 216 5.36 14.21 3.45
N GLN A 217 5.10 15.51 3.41
CA GLN A 217 3.78 16.12 3.66
C GLN A 217 2.80 16.04 2.48
N ILE A 218 3.19 15.50 1.33
CA ILE A 218 2.25 15.22 0.22
C ILE A 218 1.72 13.77 0.31
N ASN A 219 2.37 12.91 1.10
CA ASN A 219 1.97 11.51 1.28
C ASN A 219 0.88 11.30 2.35
N ASN A 220 0.45 12.35 3.04
CA ASN A 220 -0.51 12.29 4.15
C ASN A 220 -1.81 13.04 3.82
N ILE A 221 -2.26 12.95 2.57
CA ILE A 221 -3.56 13.44 2.15
C ILE A 221 -4.60 12.40 2.56
N SER A 222 -5.63 12.80 3.29
CA SER A 222 -6.72 11.93 3.71
C SER A 222 -8.08 12.48 3.28
N LEU A 223 -9.04 11.57 3.16
CA LEU A 223 -10.45 11.85 2.96
C LEU A 223 -11.15 11.41 4.25
N GLY A 224 -11.39 12.35 5.14
CA GLY A 224 -11.76 12.05 6.52
C GLY A 224 -10.69 11.20 7.20
N ILE A 225 -11.04 9.95 7.52
CA ILE A 225 -10.18 8.99 8.26
C ILE A 225 -9.36 8.10 7.30
N ILE A 226 -9.65 8.11 6.00
CA ILE A 226 -9.00 7.23 5.03
C ILE A 226 -7.83 7.97 4.39
N ASP A 227 -6.61 7.48 4.52
CA ASP A 227 -5.44 8.02 3.81
C ASP A 227 -5.50 7.66 2.32
N LEU A 228 -5.10 8.60 1.46
CA LEU A 228 -5.13 8.44 0.01
C LEU A 228 -3.70 8.30 -0.51
N ILE A 229 -3.47 7.26 -1.27
CA ILE A 229 -2.17 7.00 -1.90
C ILE A 229 -2.28 7.38 -3.37
N TYR A 230 -1.57 8.45 -3.74
CA TYR A 230 -1.52 8.95 -5.11
C TYR A 230 -0.27 8.43 -5.85
N PRO A 231 -0.36 8.19 -7.17
CA PRO A 231 0.80 7.98 -8.01
C PRO A 231 1.76 9.17 -7.97
N ARG A 232 3.07 8.91 -8.06
CA ARG A 232 4.10 9.96 -7.94
C ARG A 232 3.98 11.05 -9.00
N HIS A 233 3.57 10.69 -10.21
CA HIS A 233 3.40 11.67 -11.28
C HIS A 233 2.23 12.60 -11.04
N TRP A 234 1.20 12.21 -10.28
CA TRP A 234 0.04 13.06 -9.99
C TRP A 234 0.32 14.15 -8.95
N GLN A 235 1.39 14.03 -8.17
CA GLN A 235 1.77 14.94 -7.07
C GLN A 235 1.60 16.45 -7.35
N PRO A 236 2.10 17.01 -8.47
CA PRO A 236 1.98 18.45 -8.72
C PRO A 236 0.55 18.94 -9.01
N TRP A 237 -0.34 18.07 -9.48
CA TRP A 237 -1.70 18.46 -9.90
C TRP A 237 -2.74 18.33 -8.79
N ILE A 238 -2.44 17.61 -7.71
CA ILE A 238 -3.38 17.36 -6.60
C ILE A 238 -3.70 18.65 -5.82
N ALA A 239 -2.76 19.60 -5.75
CA ALA A 239 -2.92 20.82 -4.98
C ALA A 239 -4.12 21.68 -5.43
N GLN A 240 -4.54 21.56 -6.70
CA GLN A 240 -5.64 22.34 -7.25
C GLN A 240 -7.02 21.88 -6.77
N ASP A 241 -7.18 20.57 -6.51
CA ASP A 241 -8.45 19.94 -6.13
C ASP A 241 -8.57 19.73 -4.60
N LEU A 242 -7.54 20.12 -3.85
CA LEU A 242 -7.48 20.00 -2.39
C LEU A 242 -8.41 21.02 -1.71
N GLY A 243 -9.16 20.60 -0.69
CA GLY A 243 -10.11 21.48 0.01
C GLY A 243 -11.44 21.73 -0.71
N GLN A 244 -11.65 21.16 -1.91
CA GLN A 244 -12.92 21.21 -2.63
C GLN A 244 -13.68 19.88 -2.49
N GLN A 245 -15.01 19.92 -2.51
CA GLN A 245 -15.82 18.69 -2.59
C GLN A 245 -15.59 18.04 -3.95
N THR A 246 -14.94 16.87 -3.95
CA THR A 246 -14.62 16.13 -5.17
C THR A 246 -15.05 14.68 -5.05
N ASP A 247 -15.41 14.10 -6.20
CA ASP A 247 -15.66 12.67 -6.31
C ASP A 247 -14.31 11.96 -6.46
N ILE A 248 -14.05 10.98 -5.60
CA ILE A 248 -12.79 10.24 -5.54
C ILE A 248 -13.11 8.75 -5.62
N ASP A 249 -12.55 8.10 -6.64
CA ASP A 249 -12.66 6.66 -6.79
C ASP A 249 -11.40 6.02 -6.19
N ILE A 250 -11.57 5.19 -5.15
CA ILE A 250 -10.45 4.54 -4.46
C ILE A 250 -10.52 3.02 -4.56
N TYR A 251 -9.37 2.39 -4.67
CA TYR A 251 -9.21 0.95 -4.49
C TYR A 251 -9.25 0.57 -3.01
N LEU A 252 -9.50 -0.72 -2.73
CA LEU A 252 -9.47 -1.26 -1.37
C LEU A 252 -8.10 -1.06 -0.66
N ASN A 253 -7.02 -0.98 -1.44
CA ASN A 253 -5.66 -0.72 -0.97
C ASN A 253 -5.35 0.79 -0.83
N ARG A 254 -6.36 1.65 -0.77
CA ARG A 254 -6.25 3.11 -0.63
C ARG A 254 -5.61 3.86 -1.80
N HIS A 255 -5.30 3.16 -2.90
CA HIS A 255 -4.79 3.82 -4.10
C HIS A 255 -5.94 4.54 -4.81
N VAL A 256 -5.68 5.75 -5.27
CA VAL A 256 -6.69 6.56 -5.96
C VAL A 256 -6.72 6.19 -7.44
N ALA A 257 -7.89 5.78 -7.93
CA ALA A 257 -8.15 5.48 -9.34
C ALA A 257 -8.54 6.76 -10.12
N ARG A 258 -9.30 7.65 -9.48
CA ARG A 258 -9.76 8.90 -10.07
C ARG A 258 -10.00 9.95 -8.99
N GLN A 259 -9.70 11.20 -9.29
CA GLN A 259 -10.02 12.37 -8.49
C GLN A 259 -10.65 13.43 -9.40
N GLY A 260 -11.91 13.76 -9.13
CA GLY A 260 -12.64 14.83 -9.80
C GLY A 260 -12.78 14.65 -11.32
N ARG A 261 -12.49 15.74 -12.04
CA ARG A 261 -12.72 15.83 -13.49
C ARG A 261 -11.48 15.55 -14.33
N TYR A 262 -10.28 15.85 -13.83
CA TYR A 262 -9.07 15.85 -14.66
C TYR A 262 -8.08 14.73 -14.31
N LEU A 263 -8.13 14.20 -13.09
CA LEU A 263 -7.25 13.12 -12.64
C LEU A 263 -8.00 11.81 -12.74
N SER A 264 -7.77 11.03 -13.79
CA SER A 264 -8.33 9.69 -13.93
C SER A 264 -7.31 8.75 -14.56
N LEU A 265 -7.05 7.62 -13.90
CA LEU A 265 -6.19 6.57 -14.44
C LEU A 265 -6.77 5.97 -15.72
N HIS A 266 -8.10 5.91 -15.84
CA HIS A 266 -8.77 5.45 -17.05
C HIS A 266 -8.43 6.33 -18.26
N ASP A 267 -8.56 7.65 -18.13
CA ASP A 267 -8.24 8.59 -19.21
C ASP A 267 -6.74 8.63 -19.49
N GLU A 268 -5.89 8.48 -18.46
CA GLU A 268 -4.45 8.41 -18.61
C GLU A 268 -4.03 7.20 -19.46
N VAL A 269 -4.51 6.00 -19.15
CA VAL A 269 -4.18 4.79 -19.91
C VAL A 269 -4.68 4.86 -21.35
N LYS A 270 -5.84 5.50 -21.56
CA LYS A 270 -6.42 5.67 -22.90
C LYS A 270 -5.62 6.62 -23.78
N ASN A 271 -5.14 7.72 -23.19
CA ASN A 271 -4.34 8.73 -23.92
C ASN A 271 -2.86 8.34 -24.00
N PHE A 272 -2.34 7.62 -22.99
CA PHE A 272 -0.95 7.22 -22.84
C PHE A 272 -0.84 5.72 -22.52
N PRO A 273 -1.01 4.85 -23.52
CA PRO A 273 -0.90 3.41 -23.31
C PRO A 273 0.54 3.04 -22.97
N LEU A 274 0.76 2.51 -21.77
CA LEU A 274 2.06 1.98 -21.35
C LEU A 274 2.39 0.73 -22.19
N GLN A 275 3.45 0.81 -23.00
CA GLN A 275 3.94 -0.32 -23.77
C GLN A 275 4.87 -1.19 -22.92
N TYR A 276 4.37 -2.35 -22.50
CA TYR A 276 5.16 -3.35 -21.76
C TYR A 276 6.10 -4.11 -22.71
N TRP A 277 7.33 -3.61 -22.91
CA TRP A 277 8.32 -4.24 -23.81
C TRP A 277 8.88 -5.58 -23.28
N LEU A 278 8.82 -5.81 -21.96
CA LEU A 278 9.44 -6.97 -21.33
C LEU A 278 8.92 -8.31 -21.88
N ARG A 279 7.60 -8.43 -22.10
CA ARG A 279 7.00 -9.65 -22.65
C ARG A 279 7.55 -9.95 -24.05
N SER A 280 7.57 -8.94 -24.91
CA SER A 280 8.11 -9.06 -26.27
C SER A 280 9.61 -9.33 -26.27
N ALA A 281 10.36 -8.74 -25.33
CA ALA A 281 11.79 -9.02 -25.17
C ALA A 281 12.06 -10.48 -24.78
N ILE A 282 11.25 -11.05 -23.87
CA ILE A 282 11.37 -12.46 -23.46
C ILE A 282 11.04 -13.39 -24.64
N ILE A 283 9.97 -13.11 -25.39
CA ILE A 283 9.61 -13.91 -26.56
C ILE A 283 10.72 -13.83 -27.61
N ALA A 284 11.26 -12.63 -27.88
CA ALA A 284 12.35 -12.43 -28.82
C ALA A 284 13.64 -13.18 -28.38
N ALA A 285 14.00 -13.10 -27.10
CA ALA A 285 15.14 -13.80 -26.54
C ALA A 285 14.95 -15.33 -26.63
N GLY A 286 13.77 -15.85 -26.29
CA GLY A 286 13.46 -17.27 -26.39
C GLY A 286 13.49 -17.78 -27.83
N ALA A 287 12.93 -17.03 -28.77
CA ALA A 287 12.99 -17.35 -30.20
C ALA A 287 14.44 -17.36 -30.71
N LEU A 288 15.26 -16.39 -30.30
CA LEU A 288 16.67 -16.32 -30.67
C LEU A 288 17.46 -17.53 -30.17
N VAL A 289 17.21 -17.99 -28.94
CA VAL A 289 17.82 -19.21 -28.40
C VAL A 289 17.45 -20.44 -29.23
N VAL A 290 16.18 -20.59 -29.59
CA VAL A 290 15.73 -21.72 -30.43
C VAL A 290 16.38 -21.69 -31.80
N VAL A 291 16.55 -20.52 -32.40
CA VAL A 291 17.25 -20.36 -33.70
C VAL A 291 18.71 -20.78 -33.59
N ILE A 292 19.41 -20.39 -32.52
CA ILE A 292 20.81 -20.80 -32.27
C ILE A 292 20.90 -22.32 -32.10
N MET A 293 19.98 -22.91 -31.34
CA MET A 293 19.94 -24.37 -31.16
C MET A 293 19.69 -25.09 -32.48
N LEU A 294 18.75 -24.60 -33.30
CA LEU A 294 18.51 -25.14 -34.64
C LEU A 294 19.79 -25.07 -35.47
N TRP A 295 20.47 -23.92 -35.49
CA TRP A 295 21.71 -23.70 -36.24
C TRP A 295 22.83 -24.68 -35.86
N ALA A 296 22.93 -25.05 -34.58
CA ALA A 296 23.92 -26.00 -34.08
C ALA A 296 23.55 -27.47 -34.39
N SER A 297 22.26 -27.85 -34.27
CA SER A 297 21.84 -29.25 -34.37
C SER A 297 21.42 -29.69 -35.76
N VAL A 298 20.89 -28.79 -36.59
CA VAL A 298 20.48 -29.06 -37.97
C VAL A 298 21.47 -28.35 -38.89
N PRO A 299 21.97 -28.99 -39.98
CA PRO A 299 22.83 -28.32 -40.95
C PRO A 299 22.03 -27.30 -41.80
N LEU A 300 21.57 -26.21 -41.17
CA LEU A 300 20.77 -25.15 -41.80
C LEU A 300 21.58 -24.25 -42.75
N ASN A 301 22.87 -24.51 -42.91
CA ASN A 301 23.73 -23.74 -43.80
C ASN A 301 23.20 -23.75 -45.26
N MET A 302 22.56 -24.85 -45.68
CA MET A 302 21.90 -24.95 -46.99
C MET A 302 20.64 -24.05 -47.10
N PRO A 303 19.59 -24.22 -46.27
CA PRO A 303 18.37 -23.41 -46.35
C PRO A 303 18.57 -21.92 -46.03
N PHE A 304 19.50 -21.54 -45.14
CA PHE A 304 19.84 -20.13 -44.94
C PHE A 304 20.46 -19.50 -46.18
N LYS A 305 21.32 -20.23 -46.91
CA LYS A 305 21.82 -19.74 -48.20
C LYS A 305 20.68 -19.55 -49.20
N PHE A 306 19.68 -20.43 -49.22
CA PHE A 306 18.50 -20.27 -50.09
C PHE A 306 17.64 -19.08 -49.69
N THR A 307 17.31 -18.89 -48.41
CA THR A 307 16.51 -17.73 -47.96
C THR A 307 17.28 -16.41 -48.12
N LEU A 308 18.60 -16.40 -47.88
CA LEU A 308 19.44 -15.22 -48.13
C LEU A 308 19.58 -14.93 -49.63
N SER A 309 19.66 -15.96 -50.48
CA SER A 309 19.68 -15.79 -51.94
C SER A 309 18.32 -15.32 -52.48
N TRP A 310 17.23 -15.70 -51.81
CA TRP A 310 15.89 -15.24 -52.14
C TRP A 310 15.66 -13.78 -51.68
N LEU A 311 16.11 -13.44 -50.45
CA LEU A 311 16.03 -12.08 -49.90
C LEU A 311 16.93 -11.08 -50.64
N LYS A 312 18.08 -11.53 -51.14
CA LYS A 312 18.97 -10.72 -51.99
C LYS A 312 18.42 -10.51 -53.41
N GLY A 313 17.26 -11.10 -53.73
CA GLY A 313 16.78 -11.24 -55.10
C GLY A 313 17.69 -12.22 -55.85
N ALA A 314 17.09 -13.16 -56.59
CA ALA A 314 17.83 -14.06 -57.45
C ALA A 314 18.72 -13.25 -58.40
N GLN A 315 20.00 -13.07 -58.07
CA GLN A 315 21.00 -12.71 -59.05
C GLN A 315 21.14 -13.93 -59.95
N THR A 316 20.31 -13.98 -60.98
CA THR A 316 20.53 -14.80 -62.16
C THR A 316 21.90 -14.41 -62.69
N ILE A 317 22.90 -15.24 -62.41
CA ILE A 317 24.18 -15.18 -63.10
C ILE A 317 23.86 -15.67 -64.52
N GLU A 318 23.48 -14.76 -65.40
CA GLU A 318 23.47 -15.00 -66.84
C GLU A 318 24.92 -15.17 -67.28
N ALA A 319 25.40 -16.41 -67.24
CA ALA A 319 26.71 -16.78 -67.76
C ALA A 319 26.66 -16.73 -69.29
N THR A 320 26.98 -15.59 -69.88
CA THR A 320 27.10 -15.41 -71.35
C THR A 320 28.48 -15.80 -71.89
N THR A 321 29.29 -16.57 -71.15
CA THR A 321 30.60 -17.03 -71.66
C THR A 321 30.98 -18.42 -71.16
N VAL A 322 31.29 -19.32 -72.11
CA VAL A 322 31.59 -20.75 -71.93
C VAL A 322 32.78 -20.99 -70.98
N SER A 323 33.67 -20.03 -70.82
CA SER A 323 34.85 -20.11 -69.93
C SER A 323 34.54 -19.96 -68.44
N GLN A 324 33.36 -19.46 -68.06
CA GLN A 324 32.93 -19.42 -66.64
C GLN A 324 32.23 -20.72 -66.21
N LEU A 325 31.75 -21.54 -67.16
CA LEU A 325 31.08 -22.81 -66.89
C LEU A 325 32.07 -23.89 -66.43
N GLU A 326 33.32 -23.83 -66.91
CA GLU A 326 34.38 -24.81 -66.59
C GLU A 326 34.91 -24.69 -65.16
N LYS A 327 34.83 -23.50 -64.54
CA LYS A 327 35.26 -23.26 -63.15
C LYS A 327 34.20 -23.60 -62.09
N SER A 328 33.05 -24.11 -62.50
CA SER A 328 31.96 -24.49 -61.59
C SER A 328 32.11 -25.95 -61.13
N PRO A 329 31.97 -26.29 -59.83
CA PRO A 329 32.11 -27.66 -59.32
C PRO A 329 30.96 -28.60 -59.73
N CYS A 330 30.08 -28.19 -60.65
CA CYS A 330 28.88 -28.92 -61.05
C CYS A 330 29.12 -30.00 -62.13
N ALA A 331 30.35 -30.12 -62.65
CA ALA A 331 30.70 -31.11 -63.69
C ALA A 331 30.79 -32.56 -63.16
N HIS A 332 30.79 -32.79 -61.84
CA HIS A 332 31.01 -34.14 -61.30
C HIS A 332 29.77 -35.05 -61.34
N TRP A 333 28.55 -34.52 -61.46
CA TRP A 333 27.33 -35.35 -61.32
C TRP A 333 26.80 -35.99 -62.62
N ARG A 334 27.55 -35.95 -63.74
CA ARG A 334 27.08 -36.46 -65.04
C ARG A 334 27.76 -37.74 -65.54
N TYR A 335 28.19 -38.62 -64.63
CA TYR A 335 28.63 -39.99 -64.99
C TYR A 335 28.03 -41.02 -64.02
N ALA A 336 26.70 -41.10 -63.97
CA ALA A 336 26.00 -42.19 -63.29
C ALA A 336 24.65 -42.45 -63.99
N ALA A 337 24.69 -42.98 -65.21
CA ALA A 337 23.57 -43.70 -65.81
C ALA A 337 24.09 -44.71 -66.85
N PRO A 338 23.46 -45.89 -66.98
CA PRO A 338 24.14 -47.15 -67.26
C PRO A 338 24.23 -47.51 -68.75
N ASP A 339 25.29 -48.24 -69.10
CA ASP A 339 25.48 -48.90 -70.38
C ASP A 339 24.29 -49.80 -70.73
N ARG A 340 23.61 -49.49 -71.83
CA ARG A 340 22.74 -50.44 -72.52
C ARG A 340 22.57 -50.07 -73.99
N TYR A 341 23.50 -50.55 -74.83
CA TYR A 341 23.22 -51.17 -76.14
C TYR A 341 24.54 -51.48 -76.87
N ARG A 342 24.91 -52.77 -76.95
CA ARG A 342 25.81 -53.29 -77.99
C ARG A 342 25.57 -54.79 -78.12
N ASP A 343 24.82 -55.15 -79.16
CA ASP A 343 24.91 -56.44 -79.83
C ASP A 343 24.69 -56.18 -81.33
N VAL A 344 25.81 -56.08 -82.07
CA VAL A 344 26.00 -56.56 -83.45
C VAL A 344 27.40 -57.15 -83.49
#